data_AF-A0A957QKW2-F1
#
_entry.id   AF-A0A957QKW2-F1
#
_cell.length_a   1.000
_cell.length_b   1.000
_cell.length_c   1.000
_cell.angle_alpha   90.00
_cell.angle_beta   90.00
_cell.angle_gamma   90.00
#
_symmetry.space_group_name_H-M   'P 1'
#
loop_
_entity.id
_entity.type
_entity.pdbx_description
1 polymer ?
#
loop_
_entity_poly.entity_id
_entity_poly.type
_entity_poly.pdbx_seq_one_letter_code
_entity_poly.pdbx_strand_id
1 'polypeptide(L)'
;HLAELPVPTAVAAAVLAAWQALDPTAAYAVRSSATAEDLPGASFAGQQDTYLNVRGEAALLTALRNAWISLFTDRAILYRAQNGFDHREVALSAVVQQLVEPAVSGIMFTADPLSGNRELISIDAGFGLGEALVSGIISADLYRVEKGTGRITEQRIADKKLAIRSLPAGGTETIQLSPEQSVAPSLQATQVAALAELGRRIEQHYGQPQDIEWVITPSEQLFVVQSRPITSLFPLPTPLPADDALHVYLSFGHAQVMTDPISPLGRSLLRNMLSFGAPQAEASWVKTAAGRIYIDASSLLHHRLLGRLVMRFLNVADPLIAAGISEVASRPAFKAGRAAFQPGRVGRTIGGVVLPIITGASRRLLFADPDSGVAGVAASCDEVVADVHAELNRLPPQAALARVPGLIGSLLPRLLRTMPPVMGSGYAAQMLLGKLAGGRATPGDLDAIARGLHGNATTEMDLAVGDLADVARHSPAVAARLQTGDPATAIAAIRQLPDSGEFIAAWDSFLAQYGMRGPSEIDIARARWREETGSLVQMVAGSLRGEAGAHREHHARMAAANEAAGERLVAAAGHGLFGGLKRRLAKRLLRLVR
;
A
#
# COMPACT_ATOMS: atom_id res chain seq x y z
N HIS A 1 -33.83 -22.46 -20.79
CA HIS A 1 -33.31 -22.09 -22.12
C HIS A 1 -31.93 -22.65 -22.43
N LEU A 2 -30.80 -22.12 -21.91
CA LEU A 2 -29.46 -22.63 -22.30
C LEU A 2 -29.25 -24.13 -22.00
N ALA A 3 -29.79 -24.62 -20.87
CA ALA A 3 -29.75 -26.03 -20.51
C ALA A 3 -30.59 -26.95 -21.43
N GLU A 4 -31.46 -26.40 -22.26
CA GLU A 4 -32.32 -27.16 -23.19
C GLU A 4 -31.69 -27.25 -24.59
N LEU A 5 -30.65 -26.44 -24.86
CA LEU A 5 -29.93 -26.49 -26.13
C LEU A 5 -29.00 -27.72 -26.15
N PRO A 6 -29.00 -28.50 -27.25
CA PRO A 6 -28.06 -29.60 -27.40
C PRO A 6 -26.65 -29.08 -27.71
N VAL A 7 -25.64 -29.86 -27.34
CA VAL A 7 -24.27 -29.65 -27.84
C VAL A 7 -24.28 -29.83 -29.36
N PRO A 8 -23.69 -28.92 -30.16
CA PRO A 8 -23.65 -29.07 -31.61
C PRO A 8 -23.06 -30.42 -32.04
N THR A 9 -23.69 -31.10 -32.99
CA THR A 9 -23.36 -32.50 -33.36
C THR A 9 -21.89 -32.68 -33.73
N ALA A 10 -21.29 -31.73 -34.46
CA ALA A 10 -19.88 -31.78 -34.82
C ALA A 10 -18.95 -31.71 -33.60
N VAL A 11 -19.30 -30.88 -32.60
CA VAL A 11 -18.52 -30.75 -31.35
C VAL A 11 -18.67 -32.00 -30.51
N ALA A 12 -19.90 -32.51 -30.35
CA ALA A 12 -20.15 -33.74 -29.61
C ALA A 12 -19.38 -34.93 -30.21
N ALA A 13 -19.43 -35.10 -31.54
CA ALA A 13 -18.69 -36.16 -32.23
C ALA A 13 -17.17 -36.05 -32.01
N ALA A 14 -16.60 -34.84 -32.10
CA ALA A 14 -15.17 -34.62 -31.88
C ALA A 14 -14.74 -34.92 -30.43
N VAL A 15 -15.51 -34.46 -29.45
CA VAL A 15 -15.28 -34.74 -28.02
C VAL A 15 -15.34 -36.23 -27.75
N LEU A 16 -16.36 -36.92 -28.25
CA LEU A 16 -16.55 -38.35 -28.00
C LEU A 16 -15.47 -39.19 -28.69
N ALA A 17 -15.04 -38.83 -29.89
CA ALA A 17 -13.91 -39.49 -30.55
C ALA A 17 -12.62 -39.35 -29.72
N ALA A 18 -12.34 -38.16 -29.18
CA ALA A 18 -11.19 -37.94 -28.30
C ALA A 18 -11.31 -38.72 -26.98
N TRP A 19 -12.49 -38.73 -26.36
CA TRP A 19 -12.78 -39.48 -25.14
C TRP A 19 -12.63 -40.99 -25.34
N GLN A 20 -13.14 -41.53 -26.45
CA GLN A 20 -12.99 -42.94 -26.82
C GLN A 20 -11.52 -43.34 -27.05
N ALA A 21 -10.71 -42.43 -27.61
CA ALA A 21 -9.28 -42.66 -27.84
C ALA A 21 -8.45 -42.66 -26.53
N LEU A 22 -8.98 -42.07 -25.44
CA LEU A 22 -8.35 -42.08 -24.12
C LEU A 22 -8.69 -43.38 -23.36
N ASP A 23 -9.82 -43.39 -22.64
CA ASP A 23 -10.36 -44.57 -21.96
C ASP A 23 -11.84 -44.32 -21.59
N PRO A 24 -12.81 -44.85 -22.35
CA PRO A 24 -14.23 -44.62 -22.07
C PRO A 24 -14.74 -45.28 -20.77
N THR A 25 -13.94 -46.14 -20.14
CA THR A 25 -14.28 -46.79 -18.87
C THR A 25 -13.80 -46.01 -17.65
N ALA A 26 -12.89 -45.05 -17.84
CA ALA A 26 -12.36 -44.19 -16.80
C ALA A 26 -13.36 -43.10 -16.37
N ALA A 27 -13.07 -42.51 -15.21
CA ALA A 27 -13.71 -41.28 -14.75
C ALA A 27 -12.96 -40.05 -15.29
N TYR A 28 -13.68 -38.96 -15.50
CA TYR A 28 -13.13 -37.69 -15.99
C TYR A 28 -13.54 -36.52 -15.09
N ALA A 29 -12.70 -35.49 -15.08
CA ALA A 29 -13.00 -34.16 -14.58
C ALA A 29 -13.26 -33.22 -15.77
N VAL A 30 -14.34 -32.45 -15.70
CA VAL A 30 -14.65 -31.39 -16.66
C VAL A 30 -14.50 -30.05 -15.96
N ARG A 31 -13.46 -29.30 -16.34
CA ARG A 31 -13.08 -28.02 -15.72
C ARG A 31 -13.32 -26.89 -16.70
N SER A 32 -13.97 -25.83 -16.25
CA SER A 32 -14.11 -24.58 -16.98
C SER A 32 -12.76 -23.84 -17.04
N SER A 33 -12.47 -23.20 -18.17
CA SER A 33 -11.27 -22.38 -18.39
C SER A 33 -11.62 -21.19 -19.27
N ALA A 34 -11.73 -20.01 -18.67
CA ALA A 34 -12.15 -18.80 -19.39
C ALA A 34 -10.96 -18.07 -20.00
N THR A 35 -11.15 -17.45 -21.16
CA THR A 35 -10.09 -16.65 -21.81
C THR A 35 -9.66 -15.42 -21.01
N ALA A 36 -10.53 -14.95 -20.11
CA ALA A 36 -10.30 -13.77 -19.27
C ALA A 36 -9.84 -14.12 -17.83
N GLU A 37 -9.66 -15.41 -17.52
CA GLU A 37 -9.43 -15.91 -16.14
C GLU A 37 -8.13 -15.40 -15.51
N ASP A 38 -7.11 -15.16 -16.33
CA ASP A 38 -5.74 -14.78 -15.93
C ASP A 38 -5.35 -13.36 -16.38
N LEU A 39 -6.31 -12.47 -16.65
CA LEU A 39 -5.99 -11.09 -17.03
C LEU A 39 -5.30 -10.33 -15.87
N PRO A 40 -4.27 -9.50 -16.13
CA PRO A 40 -3.66 -8.67 -15.11
C PRO A 40 -4.70 -7.77 -14.42
N GLY A 41 -5.02 -8.05 -13.16
CA GLY A 41 -6.00 -7.29 -12.37
C GLY A 41 -7.43 -7.87 -12.34
N ALA A 42 -7.71 -8.96 -13.06
CA ALA A 42 -8.98 -9.68 -12.97
C ALA A 42 -8.70 -11.18 -12.79
N SER A 43 -9.32 -11.79 -11.77
CA SER A 43 -9.25 -13.24 -11.59
C SER A 43 -10.68 -13.77 -11.53
N PHE A 44 -11.03 -14.60 -12.51
CA PHE A 44 -12.30 -15.33 -12.48
C PHE A 44 -12.22 -16.58 -11.58
N ALA A 45 -11.18 -16.69 -10.75
CA ALA A 45 -10.96 -17.82 -9.85
C ALA A 45 -12.20 -18.11 -8.99
N GLY A 46 -12.64 -19.38 -9.02
CA GLY A 46 -13.76 -19.86 -8.23
C GLY A 46 -15.13 -19.31 -8.63
N GLN A 47 -15.26 -18.73 -9.84
CA GLN A 47 -16.51 -18.21 -10.39
C GLN A 47 -17.24 -19.21 -11.30
N GLN A 48 -16.57 -20.31 -11.65
CA GLN A 48 -17.02 -21.25 -12.67
C GLN A 48 -17.04 -22.67 -12.13
N ASP A 49 -17.92 -23.48 -12.71
CA ASP A 49 -18.20 -24.81 -12.20
C ASP A 49 -17.14 -25.81 -12.69
N THR A 50 -16.81 -26.76 -11.81
CA THR A 50 -16.02 -27.95 -12.13
C THR A 50 -16.86 -29.18 -11.79
N TYR A 51 -16.83 -30.19 -12.65
CA TYR A 51 -17.57 -31.44 -12.45
C TYR A 51 -16.57 -32.60 -12.34
N LEU A 52 -16.57 -33.29 -11.20
CA LEU A 52 -15.67 -34.41 -10.93
C LEU A 52 -16.37 -35.76 -11.09
N ASN A 53 -15.57 -36.80 -11.36
CA ASN A 53 -16.00 -38.18 -11.52
C ASN A 53 -17.15 -38.37 -12.53
N VAL A 54 -17.01 -37.73 -13.70
CA VAL A 54 -17.92 -37.84 -14.82
C VAL A 54 -17.65 -39.15 -15.56
N ARG A 55 -18.67 -39.99 -15.71
CA ARG A 55 -18.58 -41.31 -16.35
C ARG A 55 -19.64 -41.48 -17.43
N GLY A 56 -19.21 -41.96 -18.59
CA GLY A 56 -20.09 -42.22 -19.73
C GLY A 56 -20.37 -41.00 -20.62
N GLU A 57 -20.77 -41.29 -21.85
CA GLU A 57 -20.97 -40.32 -22.94
C GLU A 57 -22.01 -39.23 -22.58
N ALA A 58 -23.20 -39.63 -22.12
CA ALA A 58 -24.27 -38.68 -21.83
C ALA A 58 -23.90 -37.72 -20.69
N ALA A 59 -23.20 -38.22 -19.66
CA ALA A 59 -22.76 -37.41 -18.54
C ALA A 59 -21.65 -36.44 -18.96
N LEU A 60 -20.73 -36.87 -19.83
CA LEU A 60 -19.67 -36.01 -20.36
C LEU A 60 -20.23 -34.81 -21.14
N LEU A 61 -21.16 -35.06 -22.08
CA LEU A 61 -21.79 -33.98 -22.84
C LEU A 61 -22.62 -33.05 -21.95
N THR A 62 -23.26 -33.60 -20.91
CA THR A 62 -23.99 -32.80 -19.92
C THR A 62 -23.05 -31.90 -19.11
N ALA A 63 -21.94 -32.44 -18.62
CA ALA A 63 -20.94 -31.70 -17.86
C ALA A 63 -20.28 -30.59 -18.70
N LEU A 64 -19.99 -30.87 -19.98
CA LEU A 64 -19.47 -29.85 -20.91
C LEU A 64 -20.44 -28.70 -21.12
N ARG A 65 -21.72 -29.02 -21.37
CA ARG A 65 -22.76 -28.00 -21.51
C ARG A 65 -22.89 -27.17 -20.24
N ASN A 66 -22.90 -27.82 -19.07
CA ASN A 66 -23.03 -27.13 -17.81
C ASN A 66 -21.81 -26.23 -17.53
N ALA A 67 -20.60 -26.66 -17.91
CA ALA A 67 -19.40 -25.83 -17.84
C ALA A 67 -19.58 -24.55 -18.67
N TRP A 68 -20.10 -24.62 -19.90
CA TRP A 68 -20.42 -23.42 -20.70
C TRP A 68 -21.50 -22.54 -20.07
N ILE A 69 -22.53 -23.14 -19.48
CA ILE A 69 -23.59 -22.42 -18.77
C ILE A 69 -23.05 -21.67 -17.56
N SER A 70 -22.01 -22.19 -16.90
CA SER A 70 -21.42 -21.56 -15.70
C SER A 70 -20.90 -20.14 -15.97
N LEU A 71 -20.61 -19.80 -17.23
CA LEU A 71 -20.25 -18.44 -17.64
C LEU A 71 -21.39 -17.43 -17.41
N PHE A 72 -22.64 -17.89 -17.36
CA PHE A 72 -23.85 -17.07 -17.24
C PHE A 72 -24.55 -17.22 -15.88
N THR A 73 -23.83 -17.65 -14.84
CA THR A 73 -24.33 -17.56 -13.46
C THR A 73 -24.44 -16.10 -13.01
N ASP A 74 -25.33 -15.82 -12.06
CA ASP A 74 -25.52 -14.47 -11.50
C ASP A 74 -24.19 -13.88 -11.00
N ARG A 75 -23.37 -14.71 -10.35
CA ARG A 75 -22.06 -14.33 -9.82
C ARG A 75 -21.08 -13.93 -10.93
N ALA A 76 -21.02 -14.71 -12.01
CA ALA A 76 -20.14 -14.43 -13.15
C ALA A 76 -20.59 -13.19 -13.95
N ILE A 77 -21.91 -12.99 -14.13
CA ILE A 77 -22.48 -11.82 -14.79
C ILE A 77 -22.18 -10.55 -13.99
N LEU A 78 -22.45 -10.56 -12.68
CA LEU A 78 -22.21 -9.41 -11.81
C LEU A 78 -20.73 -9.02 -11.78
N TYR A 79 -19.84 -10.01 -11.68
CA TYR A 79 -18.40 -9.76 -11.71
C TYR A 79 -17.96 -9.08 -13.01
N ARG A 80 -18.45 -9.56 -14.17
CA ARG A 80 -18.13 -8.94 -15.46
C ARG A 80 -18.65 -7.51 -15.54
N ALA A 81 -19.88 -7.26 -15.10
CA ALA A 81 -20.47 -5.92 -15.10
C ALA A 81 -19.67 -4.95 -14.22
N GLN A 82 -19.27 -5.38 -13.01
CA GLN A 82 -18.47 -4.57 -12.09
C GLN A 82 -17.08 -4.21 -12.63
N ASN A 83 -16.49 -5.11 -13.41
CA ASN A 83 -15.16 -4.90 -14.01
C ASN A 83 -15.22 -4.35 -15.45
N GLY A 84 -16.42 -4.02 -15.96
CA GLY A 84 -16.61 -3.43 -17.28
C GLY A 84 -16.33 -4.38 -18.46
N PHE A 85 -16.40 -5.70 -18.25
CA PHE A 85 -16.24 -6.69 -19.32
C PHE A 85 -17.55 -6.91 -20.09
N ASP A 86 -17.51 -6.78 -21.42
CA ASP A 86 -18.64 -7.14 -22.29
C ASP A 86 -18.90 -8.65 -22.20
N HIS A 87 -20.16 -9.03 -21.99
CA HIS A 87 -20.59 -10.43 -21.95
C HIS A 87 -20.37 -11.18 -23.26
N ARG A 88 -20.27 -10.48 -24.41
CA ARG A 88 -20.10 -11.08 -25.73
C ARG A 88 -18.64 -11.38 -26.10
N GLU A 89 -17.69 -10.76 -25.41
CA GLU A 89 -16.26 -10.91 -25.70
C GLU A 89 -15.60 -12.04 -24.91
N VAL A 90 -16.29 -12.60 -23.92
CA VAL A 90 -15.77 -13.69 -23.09
C VAL A 90 -16.18 -15.05 -23.66
N ALA A 91 -15.18 -15.87 -23.96
CA ALA A 91 -15.36 -17.26 -24.37
C ALA A 91 -14.88 -18.21 -23.27
N LEU A 92 -15.42 -19.43 -23.26
CA LEU A 92 -15.05 -20.48 -22.32
C LEU A 92 -14.56 -21.72 -23.07
N SER A 93 -13.37 -22.20 -22.70
CA SER A 93 -12.92 -23.55 -22.99
C SER A 93 -13.32 -24.49 -21.84
N ALA A 94 -13.53 -25.77 -22.15
CA ALA A 94 -13.75 -26.80 -21.14
C ALA A 94 -12.68 -27.88 -21.27
N VAL A 95 -11.91 -28.08 -20.21
CA VAL A 95 -10.87 -29.10 -20.11
C VAL A 95 -11.49 -30.42 -19.67
N VAL A 96 -11.33 -31.46 -20.47
CA VAL A 96 -11.72 -32.83 -20.14
C VAL A 96 -10.46 -33.61 -19.80
N GLN A 97 -10.27 -33.91 -18.51
CA GLN A 97 -9.07 -34.55 -17.99
C GLN A 97 -9.45 -35.87 -17.31
N GLN A 98 -8.67 -36.93 -17.50
CA GLN A 98 -8.90 -38.17 -16.76
C GLN A 98 -8.77 -37.90 -15.25
N LEU A 99 -9.74 -38.36 -14.46
CA LEU A 99 -9.75 -38.18 -13.02
C LEU A 99 -8.71 -39.11 -12.39
N VAL A 100 -7.88 -38.56 -11.52
CA VAL A 100 -6.96 -39.33 -10.68
C VAL A 100 -7.62 -39.51 -9.32
N GLU A 101 -7.82 -40.76 -8.88
CA GLU A 101 -8.44 -41.05 -7.59
C GLU A 101 -7.46 -40.76 -6.44
N PRO A 102 -7.75 -39.78 -5.57
CA PRO A 102 -6.82 -39.37 -4.52
C PRO A 102 -7.04 -40.12 -3.22
N ALA A 103 -5.96 -40.47 -2.54
CA ALA A 103 -5.99 -40.65 -1.09
C ALA A 103 -5.96 -39.28 -0.39
N VAL A 104 -5.12 -38.38 -0.90
CA VAL A 104 -4.91 -37.03 -0.39
C VAL A 104 -4.85 -36.08 -1.57
N SER A 105 -5.42 -34.89 -1.42
CA SER A 105 -5.30 -33.83 -2.41
C SER A 105 -5.12 -32.49 -1.72
N GLY A 106 -4.70 -31.49 -2.50
CA GLY A 106 -4.43 -30.20 -1.92
C GLY A 106 -4.03 -29.13 -2.90
N ILE A 107 -3.70 -27.99 -2.32
CA ILE A 107 -3.24 -26.79 -3.02
C ILE A 107 -1.84 -26.47 -2.49
N MET A 108 -0.97 -25.99 -3.36
CA MET A 108 0.38 -25.57 -3.02
C MET A 108 0.66 -24.21 -3.65
N PHE A 109 1.00 -23.24 -2.81
CA PHE A 109 1.51 -21.95 -3.25
C PHE A 109 3.03 -21.93 -3.12
N THR A 110 3.74 -21.63 -4.21
CA THR A 110 5.20 -21.51 -4.17
C THR A 110 5.66 -20.19 -3.55
N ALA A 111 4.75 -19.31 -3.13
CA ALA A 111 5.03 -18.20 -2.22
C ALA A 111 3.92 -18.14 -1.19
N ASP A 112 4.23 -17.75 0.05
CA ASP A 112 3.20 -17.65 1.08
C ASP A 112 2.14 -16.59 0.69
N PRO A 113 0.86 -16.96 0.49
CA PRO A 113 -0.17 -16.03 0.06
C PRO A 113 -0.53 -14.99 1.13
N LEU A 114 -0.24 -15.27 2.41
CA LEU A 114 -0.57 -14.36 3.51
C LEU A 114 0.50 -13.28 3.72
N SER A 115 1.77 -13.67 3.85
CA SER A 115 2.86 -12.70 4.06
C SER A 115 3.47 -12.17 2.76
N GLY A 116 3.21 -12.82 1.63
CA GLY A 116 3.88 -12.56 0.35
C GLY A 116 5.33 -13.03 0.31
N ASN A 117 5.78 -13.82 1.29
CA ASN A 117 7.14 -14.34 1.37
C ASN A 117 7.40 -15.37 0.26
N ARG A 118 8.26 -15.00 -0.68
CA ARG A 118 8.64 -15.82 -1.84
C ARG A 118 9.66 -16.92 -1.51
N GLU A 119 10.17 -16.98 -0.29
CA GLU A 119 11.07 -18.04 0.18
C GLU A 119 10.35 -19.19 0.91
N LEU A 120 9.02 -19.08 1.06
CA LEU A 120 8.20 -20.09 1.72
C LEU A 120 7.20 -20.69 0.74
N ILE A 121 7.15 -22.03 0.70
CA ILE A 121 6.09 -22.79 0.06
C ILE A 121 5.02 -23.08 1.11
N SER A 122 3.76 -22.84 0.78
CA SER A 122 2.60 -23.16 1.61
C SER A 122 1.83 -24.31 0.97
N ILE A 123 1.57 -25.37 1.72
CA ILE A 123 0.84 -26.56 1.25
C ILE A 123 -0.37 -26.76 2.15
N ASP A 124 -1.55 -26.73 1.55
CA ASP A 124 -2.81 -27.12 2.20
C ASP A 124 -3.20 -28.52 1.72
N ALA A 125 -3.51 -29.42 2.64
CA ALA A 125 -3.80 -30.82 2.33
C ALA A 125 -5.00 -31.38 3.09
N GLY A 126 -5.79 -32.22 2.42
CA GLY A 126 -6.92 -32.92 3.00
C GLY A 126 -7.17 -34.28 2.34
N PHE A 127 -8.01 -35.09 2.98
CA PHE A 127 -8.35 -36.43 2.49
C PHE A 127 -9.40 -36.39 1.39
N GLY A 128 -9.26 -37.29 0.41
CA GLY A 128 -10.19 -37.40 -0.72
C GLY A 128 -10.00 -36.32 -1.79
N LEU A 129 -11.08 -35.99 -2.50
CA LEU A 129 -11.09 -35.09 -3.66
C LEU A 129 -10.89 -33.61 -3.26
N GLY A 130 -10.14 -32.87 -4.08
CA GLY A 130 -9.70 -31.49 -3.77
C GLY A 130 -10.76 -30.40 -3.89
N GLU A 131 -11.92 -30.70 -4.49
CA GLU A 131 -13.05 -29.76 -4.67
C GLU A 131 -13.49 -29.09 -3.36
N ALA A 132 -13.42 -29.84 -2.26
CA ALA A 132 -13.78 -29.38 -0.93
C ALA A 132 -12.82 -28.34 -0.34
N LEU A 133 -11.53 -28.43 -0.66
CA LEU A 133 -10.54 -27.45 -0.22
C LEU A 133 -10.70 -26.15 -1.01
N VAL A 134 -10.92 -26.27 -2.32
CA VAL A 134 -11.09 -25.12 -3.22
C VAL A 134 -12.39 -24.36 -2.91
N SER A 135 -13.46 -25.06 -2.53
CA SER A 135 -14.74 -24.45 -2.14
C SER A 135 -14.77 -23.91 -0.70
N GLY A 136 -13.72 -24.16 0.11
CA GLY A 136 -13.62 -23.69 1.49
C GLY A 136 -14.59 -24.37 2.47
N ILE A 137 -15.19 -25.50 2.06
CA ILE A 137 -16.20 -26.23 2.84
C ILE A 137 -15.54 -27.13 3.91
N ILE A 138 -14.28 -27.52 3.71
CA ILE A 138 -13.56 -28.46 4.58
C ILE A 138 -12.25 -27.85 5.09
N SER A 139 -11.94 -28.10 6.37
CA SER A 139 -10.65 -27.76 6.98
C SER A 139 -9.50 -28.52 6.30
N ALA A 140 -8.31 -27.92 6.24
CA ALA A 140 -7.11 -28.55 5.68
C ALA A 140 -5.91 -28.44 6.63
N ASP A 141 -5.00 -29.40 6.56
CA ASP A 141 -3.70 -29.29 7.21
C ASP A 141 -2.85 -28.27 6.47
N LEU A 142 -2.11 -27.44 7.21
CA LEU A 142 -1.19 -26.46 6.65
C LEU A 142 0.25 -26.87 6.95
N TYR A 143 1.07 -26.90 5.90
CA TYR A 143 2.52 -27.08 5.99
C TYR A 143 3.22 -25.89 5.35
N ARG A 144 4.23 -25.35 6.02
CA ARG A 144 5.12 -24.33 5.44
C ARG A 144 6.52 -24.88 5.31
N VAL A 145 7.12 -24.72 4.13
CA VAL A 145 8.44 -25.25 3.80
C VAL A 145 9.34 -24.12 3.32
N GLU A 146 10.52 -23.99 3.91
CA GLU A 146 11.55 -23.05 3.46
C GLU A 146 12.23 -23.56 2.19
N LYS A 147 12.19 -22.80 1.10
CA LYS A 147 12.71 -23.23 -0.22
C LYS A 147 14.19 -23.57 -0.21
N GLY A 148 15.00 -22.74 0.45
CA GLY A 148 16.45 -22.87 0.44
C GLY A 148 16.96 -24.13 1.15
N THR A 149 16.25 -24.60 2.19
CA THR A 149 16.68 -25.74 3.02
C THR A 149 15.80 -26.97 2.88
N GLY A 150 14.58 -26.83 2.34
CA GLY A 150 13.55 -27.86 2.32
C GLY A 150 12.96 -28.16 3.69
N ARG A 151 13.28 -27.37 4.72
CA ARG A 151 12.84 -27.61 6.10
C ARG A 151 11.40 -27.18 6.30
N ILE A 152 10.60 -28.04 6.94
CA ILE A 152 9.27 -27.69 7.42
C ILE A 152 9.40 -26.68 8.56
N THR A 153 8.90 -25.46 8.36
CA THR A 153 8.93 -24.36 9.34
C THR A 153 7.69 -24.33 10.22
N GLU A 154 6.56 -24.79 9.70
CA GLU A 154 5.28 -24.84 10.39
C GLU A 154 4.51 -26.08 9.92
N GLN A 155 3.85 -26.75 10.86
CA GLN A 155 2.90 -27.82 10.59
C GLN A 155 1.69 -27.61 11.52
N ARG A 156 0.52 -27.43 10.92
CA ARG A 156 -0.75 -27.27 11.63
C ARG A 156 -1.73 -28.31 11.12
N ILE A 157 -2.09 -29.25 11.98
CA ILE A 157 -3.07 -30.29 11.66
C ILE A 157 -4.47 -29.79 12.04
N ALA A 158 -5.39 -29.83 11.09
CA ALA A 158 -6.77 -29.42 11.30
C ALA A 158 -7.67 -30.61 11.63
N ASP A 159 -8.79 -30.33 12.29
CA ASP A 159 -9.90 -31.28 12.48
C ASP A 159 -10.72 -31.37 11.19
N LYS A 160 -10.35 -32.33 10.33
CA LYS A 160 -10.92 -32.60 9.01
C LYS A 160 -12.14 -33.48 9.16
N LYS A 161 -13.28 -32.93 9.58
CA LYS A 161 -14.49 -33.72 9.88
C LYS A 161 -15.13 -34.39 8.65
N LEU A 162 -14.91 -33.83 7.47
CA LEU A 162 -15.54 -34.25 6.23
C LEU A 162 -14.47 -34.55 5.17
N ALA A 163 -14.80 -35.39 4.20
CA ALA A 163 -14.04 -35.60 2.97
C ALA A 163 -14.99 -35.83 1.78
N ILE A 164 -14.53 -35.59 0.56
CA ILE A 164 -15.30 -35.88 -0.67
C ILE A 164 -14.71 -37.11 -1.36
N ARG A 165 -15.57 -38.03 -1.78
CA ARG A 165 -15.24 -39.30 -2.42
C ARG A 165 -15.94 -39.45 -3.78
N SER A 166 -15.29 -40.12 -4.72
CA SER A 166 -15.88 -40.57 -5.98
C SER A 166 -16.91 -41.71 -5.76
N LEU A 167 -18.09 -41.62 -6.38
CA LEU A 167 -19.06 -42.71 -6.44
C LEU A 167 -18.78 -43.69 -7.60
N PRO A 168 -19.01 -45.00 -7.46
CA PRO A 168 -18.75 -45.97 -8.53
C PRO A 168 -19.49 -45.70 -9.85
N ALA A 169 -20.72 -45.19 -9.76
CA ALA A 169 -21.57 -44.90 -10.93
C ALA A 169 -21.33 -43.49 -11.53
N GLY A 170 -20.38 -42.72 -10.99
CA GLY A 170 -20.15 -41.32 -11.33
C GLY A 170 -20.74 -40.36 -10.30
N GLY A 171 -20.21 -39.13 -10.26
CA GLY A 171 -20.52 -38.12 -9.26
C GLY A 171 -19.74 -38.27 -7.96
N THR A 172 -19.99 -37.39 -7.00
CA THR A 172 -19.25 -37.33 -5.73
C THR A 172 -20.21 -37.36 -4.54
N GLU A 173 -19.68 -37.77 -3.38
CA GLU A 173 -20.41 -37.69 -2.11
C GLU A 173 -19.52 -37.15 -0.99
N THR A 174 -20.14 -36.43 -0.06
CA THR A 174 -19.48 -35.96 1.17
C THR A 174 -19.64 -37.02 2.25
N ILE A 175 -18.53 -37.48 2.79
CA ILE A 175 -18.48 -38.45 3.89
C ILE A 175 -17.98 -37.80 5.18
N GLN A 176 -18.45 -38.30 6.31
CA GLN A 176 -17.91 -37.93 7.62
C GLN A 176 -16.72 -38.84 7.94
N LEU A 177 -15.59 -38.24 8.28
CA LEU A 177 -14.38 -38.97 8.67
C LEU A 177 -14.51 -39.49 10.10
N SER A 178 -13.84 -40.60 10.41
CA SER A 178 -13.79 -41.11 11.78
C SER A 178 -13.07 -40.11 12.69
N PRO A 179 -13.36 -40.09 14.01
CA PRO A 179 -12.66 -39.22 14.96
C PRO A 179 -11.14 -39.37 14.92
N GLU A 180 -10.63 -40.57 14.64
CA GLU A 180 -9.20 -40.84 14.52
C GLU A 180 -8.62 -40.29 13.20
N GLN A 181 -9.34 -40.44 12.10
CA GLN A 181 -8.93 -39.91 10.80
C GLN A 181 -8.99 -38.38 10.74
N SER A 182 -9.99 -37.76 11.38
CA SER A 182 -10.21 -36.31 11.26
C SER A 182 -9.04 -35.50 11.82
N VAL A 183 -8.36 -36.02 12.86
CA VAL A 183 -7.20 -35.39 13.50
C VAL A 183 -5.86 -35.97 13.07
N ALA A 184 -5.85 -36.97 12.18
CA ALA A 184 -4.63 -37.53 11.63
C ALA A 184 -3.98 -36.57 10.62
N PRO A 185 -2.63 -36.52 10.53
CA PRO A 185 -1.95 -35.77 9.48
C PRO A 185 -2.27 -36.37 8.10
N SER A 186 -2.66 -35.52 7.16
CA SER A 186 -2.95 -35.92 5.77
C SER A 186 -1.69 -36.26 4.99
N LEU A 187 -0.54 -35.66 5.33
CA LEU A 187 0.73 -35.90 4.66
C LEU A 187 1.82 -36.39 5.62
N GLN A 188 2.63 -37.32 5.12
CA GLN A 188 3.92 -37.68 5.73
C GLN A 188 4.99 -36.63 5.39
N ALA A 189 6.01 -36.51 6.24
CA ALA A 189 7.09 -35.53 6.03
C ALA A 189 7.83 -35.74 4.68
N THR A 190 7.98 -36.98 4.22
CA THR A 190 8.56 -37.32 2.92
C THR A 190 7.72 -36.80 1.75
N GLN A 191 6.39 -36.89 1.86
CA GLN A 191 5.45 -36.37 0.85
C GLN A 191 5.48 -34.83 0.81
N VAL A 192 5.54 -34.18 1.98
CA VAL A 192 5.70 -32.71 2.08
C VAL A 192 6.99 -32.26 1.37
N ALA A 193 8.10 -32.97 1.60
CA ALA A 193 9.37 -32.66 0.92
C ALA A 193 9.30 -32.87 -0.60
N ALA A 194 8.66 -33.96 -1.06
CA ALA A 194 8.46 -34.23 -2.48
C ALA A 194 7.60 -33.18 -3.18
N LEU A 195 6.52 -32.74 -2.52
CA LEU A 195 5.65 -31.65 -3.00
C LEU A 195 6.43 -30.33 -3.10
N ALA A 196 7.18 -29.97 -2.05
CA ALA A 196 7.96 -28.74 -2.03
C ALA A 196 8.99 -28.69 -3.18
N GLU A 197 9.70 -29.79 -3.44
CA GLU A 197 10.65 -29.86 -4.56
C GLU A 197 9.94 -29.80 -5.92
N LEU A 198 8.77 -30.44 -6.06
CA LEU A 198 7.96 -30.33 -7.27
C LEU A 198 7.49 -28.89 -7.51
N GLY A 199 7.00 -28.21 -6.47
CA GLY A 199 6.59 -26.81 -6.53
C GLY A 199 7.74 -25.89 -6.97
N ARG A 200 8.93 -26.09 -6.41
CA ARG A 200 10.14 -25.35 -6.80
C ARG A 200 10.50 -25.54 -8.27
N ARG A 201 10.40 -26.77 -8.78
CA ARG A 201 10.65 -27.09 -10.20
C ARG A 201 9.63 -26.42 -11.13
N ILE A 202 8.36 -26.41 -10.74
CA ILE A 202 7.28 -25.79 -11.51
C ILE A 202 7.44 -24.26 -11.53
N GLU A 203 7.71 -23.65 -10.38
CA GLU A 203 8.01 -22.21 -10.30
C GLU A 203 9.24 -21.83 -11.15
N GLN A 204 10.30 -22.64 -11.10
CA GLN A 204 11.49 -22.42 -11.92
C GLN A 204 11.17 -22.51 -13.42
N HIS A 205 10.28 -23.42 -13.83
CA HIS A 205 9.84 -23.55 -15.22
C HIS A 205 9.08 -22.30 -15.69
N TYR A 206 8.17 -21.77 -14.88
CA TYR A 206 7.36 -20.59 -15.23
C TYR A 206 8.05 -19.25 -14.94
N GLY A 207 9.12 -19.22 -14.14
CA GLY A 207 9.86 -18.02 -13.77
C GLY A 207 9.13 -17.09 -12.79
N GLN A 208 8.00 -17.51 -12.22
CA GLN A 208 7.18 -16.73 -11.29
C GLN A 208 6.40 -17.63 -10.32
N PRO A 209 6.01 -17.14 -9.12
CA PRO A 209 5.29 -17.94 -8.14
C PRO A 209 3.99 -18.55 -8.69
N GLN A 210 3.73 -19.80 -8.32
CA GLN A 210 2.61 -20.60 -8.81
C GLN A 210 1.69 -21.04 -7.66
N ASP A 211 0.40 -21.09 -7.98
CA ASP A 211 -0.67 -21.78 -7.25
C ASP A 211 -0.95 -23.10 -7.99
N ILE A 212 -0.75 -24.22 -7.30
CA ILE A 212 -0.68 -25.56 -7.88
C ILE A 212 -1.67 -26.47 -7.17
N GLU A 213 -2.58 -27.08 -7.92
CA GLU A 213 -3.41 -28.18 -7.42
C GLU A 213 -2.73 -29.52 -7.68
N TRP A 214 -2.74 -30.37 -6.67
CA TRP A 214 -2.05 -31.67 -6.70
C TRP A 214 -2.88 -32.77 -6.03
N VAL A 215 -2.56 -34.01 -6.39
CA VAL A 215 -3.18 -35.22 -5.83
C VAL A 215 -2.13 -36.29 -5.57
N ILE A 216 -2.28 -37.02 -4.47
CA ILE A 216 -1.52 -38.22 -4.15
C ILE A 216 -2.47 -39.41 -4.13
N THR A 217 -2.20 -40.40 -4.96
CA THR A 217 -3.00 -41.63 -5.04
C THR A 217 -2.77 -42.53 -3.82
N PRO A 218 -3.64 -43.53 -3.58
CA PRO A 218 -3.39 -44.57 -2.57
C PRO A 218 -2.08 -45.35 -2.79
N SER A 219 -1.56 -45.37 -4.03
CA SER A 219 -0.26 -45.94 -4.40
C SER A 219 0.92 -44.98 -4.21
N GLU A 220 0.71 -43.85 -3.51
CA GLU A 220 1.68 -42.80 -3.24
C GLU A 220 2.24 -42.09 -4.50
N GLN A 221 1.53 -42.16 -5.62
CA GLN A 221 1.91 -41.44 -6.84
C GLN A 221 1.39 -40.01 -6.79
N LEU A 222 2.27 -39.04 -7.05
CA LEU A 222 1.97 -37.61 -7.06
C LEU A 222 1.67 -37.13 -8.48
N PHE A 223 0.52 -36.47 -8.66
CA PHE A 223 0.14 -35.81 -9.91
C PHE A 223 -0.16 -34.33 -9.67
N VAL A 224 0.15 -33.52 -10.69
CA VAL A 224 -0.27 -32.12 -10.78
C VAL A 224 -1.51 -32.07 -11.68
N VAL A 225 -2.57 -31.46 -11.18
CA VAL A 225 -3.84 -31.36 -11.94
C VAL A 225 -4.06 -29.95 -12.47
N GLN A 226 -3.45 -28.93 -11.84
CA GLN A 226 -3.48 -27.54 -12.30
C GLN A 226 -2.26 -26.75 -11.81
N SER A 227 -1.83 -25.75 -12.58
CA SER A 227 -0.84 -24.75 -12.16
C SER A 227 -1.23 -23.41 -12.77
N ARG A 228 -1.20 -22.35 -11.98
CA ARG A 228 -1.46 -20.96 -12.43
C ARG A 228 -0.59 -19.97 -11.66
N PRO A 229 -0.31 -18.77 -12.21
CA PRO A 229 0.47 -17.76 -11.48
C PRO A 229 -0.29 -17.18 -10.28
N ILE A 230 0.44 -16.88 -9.20
CA ILE A 230 -0.14 -16.14 -8.06
C ILE A 230 -0.22 -14.65 -8.40
N THR A 231 -1.44 -14.13 -8.62
CA THR A 231 -1.68 -12.73 -9.03
C THR A 231 -1.92 -11.76 -7.87
N SER A 232 -2.11 -12.28 -6.64
CA SER A 232 -2.38 -11.48 -5.44
C SER A 232 -1.11 -10.94 -4.74
N LEU A 233 0.08 -11.43 -5.11
CA LEU A 233 1.32 -11.01 -4.47
C LEU A 233 1.65 -9.56 -4.79
N PHE A 234 2.01 -8.79 -3.76
CA PHE A 234 2.59 -7.47 -3.98
C PHE A 234 3.90 -7.61 -4.78
N PRO A 235 4.07 -6.89 -5.91
CA PRO A 235 5.23 -7.05 -6.79
C PRO A 235 6.50 -6.54 -6.12
N LEU A 236 7.64 -7.10 -6.51
CA LEU A 236 8.93 -6.68 -5.99
C LEU A 236 9.32 -5.28 -6.53
N PRO A 237 10.04 -4.46 -5.74
CA PRO A 237 10.55 -3.18 -6.19
C PRO A 237 11.49 -3.31 -7.37
N THR A 238 11.32 -2.44 -8.36
CA THR A 238 12.14 -2.37 -9.57
C THR A 238 12.98 -1.08 -9.60
N PRO A 239 14.22 -1.13 -10.13
CA PRO A 239 14.94 -2.35 -10.53
C PRO A 239 15.32 -3.20 -9.31
N LEU A 240 15.43 -4.52 -9.51
CA LEU A 240 15.92 -5.43 -8.47
C LEU A 240 17.33 -5.02 -8.01
N PRO A 241 17.73 -5.35 -6.77
CA PRO A 241 19.10 -5.15 -6.32
C PRO A 241 20.07 -5.97 -7.18
N ALA A 242 21.34 -5.51 -7.24
CA ALA A 242 22.39 -6.17 -8.00
C ALA A 242 23.10 -7.28 -7.19
N ASP A 243 22.69 -7.48 -5.94
CA ASP A 243 23.23 -8.44 -5.00
C ASP A 243 22.09 -9.28 -4.39
N ASP A 244 22.46 -10.38 -3.75
CA ASP A 244 21.53 -11.32 -3.10
C ASP A 244 21.29 -11.00 -1.62
N ALA A 245 21.71 -9.81 -1.14
CA ALA A 245 21.48 -9.44 0.26
C ALA A 245 19.99 -9.15 0.50
N LEU A 246 19.57 -9.23 1.77
CA LEU A 246 18.24 -8.75 2.14
C LEU A 246 18.19 -7.22 2.12
N HIS A 247 17.25 -6.68 1.37
CA HIS A 247 16.96 -5.25 1.31
C HIS A 247 15.70 -4.89 2.10
N VAL A 248 15.70 -3.69 2.71
CA VAL A 248 14.57 -3.08 3.39
C VAL A 248 14.14 -1.83 2.64
N TYR A 249 12.90 -1.85 2.14
CA TYR A 249 12.31 -0.79 1.35
C TYR A 249 11.23 -0.05 2.15
N LEU A 250 11.43 1.26 2.37
CA LEU A 250 10.49 2.13 3.07
C LEU A 250 9.43 2.62 2.09
N SER A 251 8.16 2.48 2.45
CA SER A 251 7.07 3.00 1.63
C SER A 251 7.01 4.53 1.72
N PHE A 252 7.27 5.20 0.60
CA PHE A 252 7.11 6.65 0.51
C PHE A 252 5.64 7.05 0.72
N GLY A 253 4.71 6.25 0.20
CA GLY A 253 3.28 6.49 0.33
C GLY A 253 2.80 6.51 1.78
N HIS A 254 3.22 5.55 2.62
CA HIS A 254 2.85 5.55 4.04
C HIS A 254 3.42 6.77 4.79
N ALA A 255 4.68 7.12 4.51
CA ALA A 255 5.31 8.30 5.09
C ALA A 255 4.64 9.63 4.67
N GLN A 256 3.82 9.61 3.62
CA GLN A 256 3.10 10.76 3.09
C GLN A 256 1.57 10.64 3.24
N VAL A 257 1.09 9.58 3.92
CA VAL A 257 -0.35 9.27 4.05
C VAL A 257 -1.06 9.24 2.67
N MET A 258 -0.35 8.74 1.66
CA MET A 258 -0.82 8.59 0.28
C MET A 258 -0.47 7.19 -0.23
N THR A 259 -1.35 6.23 0.06
CA THR A 259 -1.12 4.81 -0.24
C THR A 259 -1.67 4.37 -1.61
N ASP A 260 -2.35 5.26 -2.33
CA ASP A 260 -2.79 5.03 -3.70
C ASP A 260 -1.59 4.92 -4.67
N PRO A 261 -1.76 4.21 -5.81
CA PRO A 261 -0.81 4.30 -6.91
C PRO A 261 -0.65 5.75 -7.38
N ILE A 262 0.60 6.17 -7.58
CA ILE A 262 0.97 7.48 -8.13
C ILE A 262 1.00 7.35 -9.64
N SER A 263 0.47 8.31 -10.40
CA SER A 263 0.50 8.32 -11.86
C SER A 263 1.91 8.13 -12.46
N PRO A 264 2.05 7.62 -13.69
CA PRO A 264 3.35 7.53 -14.36
C PRO A 264 4.11 8.87 -14.40
N LEU A 265 3.42 9.98 -14.65
CA LEU A 265 4.00 11.32 -14.67
C LEU A 265 4.48 11.75 -13.28
N GLY A 266 3.63 11.61 -12.25
CA GLY A 266 3.98 11.92 -10.87
C GLY A 266 5.18 11.11 -10.39
N ARG A 267 5.22 9.80 -10.68
CA ARG A 267 6.38 8.95 -10.36
C ARG A 267 7.65 9.40 -11.06
N SER A 268 7.58 9.81 -12.32
CA SER A 268 8.76 10.31 -13.06
C SER A 268 9.35 11.55 -12.40
N LEU A 269 8.51 12.53 -12.07
CA LEU A 269 8.94 13.78 -11.43
C LEU A 269 9.46 13.54 -10.01
N LEU A 270 8.76 12.75 -9.20
CA LEU A 270 9.18 12.43 -7.83
C LEU A 270 10.49 11.65 -7.82
N ARG A 271 10.68 10.69 -8.74
CA ARG A 271 11.95 9.98 -8.87
C ARG A 271 13.07 10.97 -9.20
N ASN A 272 12.87 11.85 -10.18
CA ASN A 272 13.86 12.85 -10.53
C ASN A 272 14.19 13.80 -9.36
N MET A 273 13.18 14.24 -8.61
CA MET A 273 13.32 15.07 -7.41
C MET A 273 14.13 14.36 -6.31
N LEU A 274 13.73 13.13 -5.96
CA LEU A 274 14.36 12.31 -4.91
C LEU A 274 15.75 11.81 -5.29
N SER A 275 16.08 11.86 -6.58
CA SER A 275 17.41 11.56 -7.14
C SER A 275 18.31 12.79 -7.20
N PHE A 276 17.84 13.96 -6.76
CA PHE A 276 18.55 15.24 -6.87
C PHE A 276 18.95 15.60 -8.32
N GLY A 277 18.12 15.23 -9.30
CA GLY A 277 18.42 15.44 -10.71
C GLY A 277 19.48 14.50 -11.29
N ALA A 278 20.03 13.56 -10.51
CA ALA A 278 20.96 12.57 -11.02
C ALA A 278 20.28 11.64 -12.06
N PRO A 279 20.99 11.17 -13.08
CA PRO A 279 20.47 10.19 -14.03
C PRO A 279 19.86 8.97 -13.31
N GLN A 280 18.78 8.40 -13.87
CA GLN A 280 18.06 7.28 -13.23
C GLN A 280 18.93 6.07 -12.92
N ALA A 281 20.01 5.85 -13.68
CA ALA A 281 20.98 4.78 -13.44
C ALA A 281 21.78 4.98 -12.13
N GLU A 282 21.89 6.22 -11.63
CA GLU A 282 22.67 6.57 -10.45
C GLU A 282 21.83 6.58 -9.16
N ALA A 283 20.51 6.76 -9.27
CA ALA A 283 19.58 6.83 -8.15
C ALA A 283 19.10 5.45 -7.67
N SER A 284 20.05 4.59 -7.31
CA SER A 284 19.78 3.18 -6.99
C SER A 284 18.86 2.97 -5.78
N TRP A 285 18.62 3.99 -4.94
CA TRP A 285 17.82 3.89 -3.72
C TRP A 285 16.34 4.20 -3.89
N VAL A 286 15.90 4.76 -5.03
CA VAL A 286 14.47 5.00 -5.29
C VAL A 286 13.94 3.87 -6.16
N LYS A 287 13.00 3.09 -5.63
CA LYS A 287 12.40 1.93 -6.30
C LYS A 287 10.92 2.13 -6.55
N THR A 288 10.38 1.36 -7.48
CA THR A 288 8.94 1.36 -7.77
C THR A 288 8.33 -0.04 -7.75
N ALA A 289 7.16 -0.19 -7.14
CA ALA A 289 6.37 -1.42 -7.15
C ALA A 289 4.88 -1.09 -7.12
N ALA A 290 4.06 -1.77 -7.92
CA ALA A 290 2.60 -1.57 -8.02
C ALA A 290 2.19 -0.09 -8.12
N GLY A 291 2.93 0.68 -8.94
CA GLY A 291 2.70 2.11 -9.12
C GLY A 291 2.99 3.00 -7.91
N ARG A 292 3.72 2.51 -6.91
CA ARG A 292 4.13 3.24 -5.70
C ARG A 292 5.65 3.41 -5.64
N ILE A 293 6.12 4.35 -4.82
CA ILE A 293 7.53 4.64 -4.61
C ILE A 293 8.01 4.06 -3.28
N TYR A 294 9.22 3.51 -3.30
CA TYR A 294 9.90 2.98 -2.13
C TYR A 294 11.34 3.50 -2.06
N ILE A 295 11.84 3.70 -0.83
CA ILE A 295 13.22 4.10 -0.56
C ILE A 295 13.98 2.90 0.02
N ASP A 296 15.03 2.47 -0.66
CA ASP A 296 15.96 1.45 -0.14
C ASP A 296 16.77 2.04 1.03
N ALA A 297 16.44 1.61 2.24
CA ALA A 297 17.07 2.06 3.47
C ALA A 297 18.17 1.12 3.97
N SER A 298 18.44 0.03 3.26
CA SER A 298 19.34 -1.06 3.70
C SER A 298 20.72 -0.53 4.07
N SER A 299 21.28 0.30 3.19
CA SER A 299 22.56 0.97 3.35
C SER A 299 22.66 1.81 4.62
N LEU A 300 21.60 2.56 4.95
CA LEU A 300 21.54 3.42 6.12
C LEU A 300 21.40 2.60 7.40
N LEU A 301 20.59 1.52 7.35
CA LEU A 301 20.33 0.64 8.48
C LEU A 301 21.55 -0.22 8.86
N HIS A 302 22.35 -0.65 7.89
CA HIS A 302 23.62 -1.35 8.16
C HIS A 302 24.67 -0.43 8.80
N HIS A 303 24.58 0.89 8.57
CA HIS A 303 25.50 1.84 9.18
C HIS A 303 25.18 2.09 10.66
N ARG A 304 26.21 2.01 11.49
CA ARG A 304 26.09 1.89 12.96
C ARG A 304 25.55 3.13 13.68
N LEU A 305 25.86 4.33 13.17
CA LEU A 305 25.36 5.60 13.70
C LEU A 305 24.08 6.04 12.99
N LEU A 306 24.13 6.17 11.66
CA LEU A 306 22.97 6.51 10.82
C LEU A 306 21.77 5.59 11.03
N GLY A 307 21.94 4.27 11.12
CA GLY A 307 20.83 3.35 11.38
C GLY A 307 20.13 3.66 12.71
N ARG A 308 20.89 4.00 13.76
CA ARG A 308 20.32 4.45 15.04
C ARG A 308 19.59 5.80 14.93
N LEU A 309 20.12 6.73 14.14
CA LEU A 309 19.48 8.03 13.92
C LEU A 309 18.17 7.88 13.12
N VAL A 310 18.19 7.10 12.04
CA VAL A 310 17.01 6.79 11.21
C VAL A 310 15.94 6.13 12.06
N MET A 311 16.28 5.11 12.85
CA MET A 311 15.28 4.45 13.72
C MET A 311 14.72 5.40 14.79
N ARG A 312 15.54 6.29 15.37
CA ARG A 312 15.02 7.31 16.31
C ARG A 312 14.05 8.27 15.65
N PHE A 313 14.37 8.73 14.45
CA PHE A 313 13.49 9.60 13.68
C PHE A 313 12.18 8.89 13.35
N LEU A 314 12.25 7.66 12.82
CA LEU A 314 11.06 6.88 12.47
C LEU A 314 10.18 6.58 13.69
N ASN A 315 10.74 6.26 14.86
CA ASN A 315 9.92 6.05 16.07
C ASN A 315 9.10 7.29 16.48
N VAL A 316 9.54 8.49 16.10
CA VAL A 316 8.81 9.73 16.39
C VAL A 316 7.83 10.05 15.25
N ALA A 317 8.24 9.83 14.00
CA ALA A 317 7.43 10.15 12.83
C ALA A 317 6.31 9.13 12.60
N ASP A 318 6.61 7.84 12.69
CA ASP A 318 5.68 6.73 12.48
C ASP A 318 6.15 5.47 13.26
N PRO A 319 5.58 5.22 14.45
CA PRO A 319 5.92 4.06 15.27
C PRO A 319 5.64 2.71 14.60
N LEU A 320 4.65 2.63 13.70
CA LEU A 320 4.29 1.39 13.01
C LEU A 320 5.33 1.03 11.95
N ILE A 321 5.75 2.02 11.15
CA ILE A 321 6.87 1.86 10.21
C ILE A 321 8.14 1.46 10.98
N ALA A 322 8.42 2.13 12.11
CA ALA A 322 9.58 1.81 12.93
C ALA A 322 9.54 0.38 13.49
N ALA A 323 8.38 -0.08 13.96
CA ALA A 323 8.22 -1.44 14.45
C ALA A 323 8.49 -2.48 13.35
N GLY A 324 7.88 -2.31 12.16
CA GLY A 324 8.07 -3.22 11.02
C GLY A 324 9.53 -3.28 10.55
N ILE A 325 10.22 -2.14 10.45
CA ILE A 325 11.63 -2.10 10.08
C ILE A 325 12.50 -2.75 11.16
N SER A 326 12.21 -2.50 12.44
CA SER A 326 12.97 -3.06 13.54
C SER A 326 12.89 -4.59 13.54
N GLU A 327 11.73 -5.16 13.23
CA GLU A 327 11.56 -6.60 13.10
C GLU A 327 12.48 -7.17 12.01
N VAL A 328 12.44 -6.59 10.80
CA VAL A 328 13.26 -7.06 9.67
C VAL A 328 14.75 -6.84 9.91
N ALA A 329 15.14 -5.66 10.41
CA ALA A 329 16.54 -5.32 10.69
C ALA A 329 17.15 -6.16 11.83
N SER A 330 16.32 -6.78 12.67
CA SER A 330 16.77 -7.68 13.73
C SER A 330 17.17 -9.07 13.21
N ARG A 331 16.69 -9.47 12.02
CA ARG A 331 16.90 -10.80 11.44
C ARG A 331 18.38 -11.10 11.19
N PRO A 332 18.89 -12.29 11.55
CA PRO A 332 20.30 -12.66 11.30
C PRO A 332 20.71 -12.53 9.84
N ALA A 333 19.84 -12.94 8.90
CA ALA A 333 20.08 -12.84 7.47
C ALA A 333 20.31 -11.39 7.01
N PHE A 334 19.55 -10.42 7.53
CA PHE A 334 19.75 -9.01 7.20
C PHE A 334 21.06 -8.47 7.79
N LYS A 335 21.41 -8.89 9.01
CA LYS A 335 22.68 -8.50 9.66
C LYS A 335 23.90 -9.07 8.94
N ALA A 336 23.80 -10.26 8.36
CA ALA A 336 24.86 -10.89 7.57
C ALA A 336 25.21 -10.09 6.31
N GLY A 337 24.21 -9.44 5.69
CA GLY A 337 24.40 -8.56 4.52
C GLY A 337 25.27 -7.33 4.77
N ARG A 338 25.63 -7.02 6.02
CA ARG A 338 26.49 -5.89 6.38
C ARG A 338 27.88 -5.95 5.72
N ALA A 339 28.39 -7.14 5.45
CA ALA A 339 29.71 -7.34 4.84
C ALA A 339 29.74 -7.03 3.34
N ALA A 340 28.62 -7.15 2.64
CA ALA A 340 28.48 -6.80 1.22
C ALA A 340 28.48 -5.27 1.00
N PHE A 341 28.50 -4.49 2.07
CA PHE A 341 28.23 -3.07 2.02
C PHE A 341 29.47 -2.20 1.83
N GLN A 342 29.47 -1.36 0.79
CA GLN A 342 30.57 -0.45 0.44
C GLN A 342 30.49 0.89 1.23
N PRO A 343 31.47 1.21 2.11
CA PRO A 343 31.44 2.41 2.96
C PRO A 343 31.47 3.75 2.19
N GLY A 344 32.02 3.76 0.97
CA GLY A 344 32.30 4.98 0.21
C GLY A 344 31.07 5.79 -0.22
N ARG A 345 29.94 5.12 -0.54
CA ARG A 345 28.69 5.82 -0.90
C ARG A 345 28.07 6.55 0.29
N VAL A 346 28.11 5.95 1.48
CA VAL A 346 27.56 6.55 2.71
C VAL A 346 28.39 7.73 3.18
N GLY A 347 29.71 7.69 3.02
CA GLY A 347 30.59 8.82 3.33
C GLY A 347 30.21 10.09 2.55
N ARG A 348 29.87 9.95 1.26
CA ARG A 348 29.40 11.08 0.42
C ARG A 348 28.05 11.62 0.89
N THR A 349 27.09 10.75 1.24
CA THR A 349 25.79 11.18 1.77
C THR A 349 25.92 11.88 3.13
N ILE A 350 26.79 11.38 4.01
CA ILE A 350 27.08 12.02 5.31
C ILE A 350 27.68 13.42 5.10
N GLY A 351 28.71 13.54 4.25
CA GLY A 351 29.40 14.80 4.02
C GLY A 351 28.57 15.83 3.26
N GLY A 352 27.79 15.40 2.27
CA GLY A 352 27.05 16.30 1.37
C GLY A 352 25.66 16.72 1.87
N VAL A 353 24.97 15.88 2.65
CA VAL A 353 23.57 16.12 3.05
C VAL A 353 23.45 16.24 4.57
N VAL A 354 23.96 15.29 5.34
CA VAL A 354 23.75 15.25 6.79
C VAL A 354 24.54 16.33 7.53
N LEU A 355 25.81 16.52 7.18
CA LEU A 355 26.70 17.46 7.88
C LEU A 355 26.24 18.93 7.75
N PRO A 356 25.82 19.44 6.57
CA PRO A 356 25.24 20.78 6.45
C PRO A 356 23.98 20.97 7.30
N ILE A 357 23.13 19.94 7.41
CA ILE A 357 21.91 19.99 8.23
C ILE A 357 22.27 20.11 9.71
N ILE A 358 23.18 19.26 10.20
CA ILE A 358 23.62 19.29 11.61
C ILE A 358 24.30 20.61 11.93
N THR A 359 25.27 21.03 11.13
CA THR A 359 26.01 22.29 11.35
C THR A 359 25.09 23.51 11.26
N GLY A 360 24.16 23.52 10.30
CA GLY A 360 23.12 24.54 10.17
C GLY A 360 22.20 24.58 11.39
N ALA A 361 21.67 23.43 11.82
CA ALA A 361 20.80 23.33 13.00
C ALA A 361 21.52 23.78 14.28
N SER A 362 22.78 23.37 14.49
CA SER A 362 23.59 23.81 15.63
C SER A 362 23.87 25.31 15.60
N ARG A 363 24.22 25.88 14.44
CA ARG A 363 24.42 27.33 14.30
C ARG A 363 23.13 28.08 14.61
N ARG A 364 21.97 27.59 14.15
CA ARG A 364 20.67 28.23 14.43
C ARG A 364 20.30 28.17 15.89
N LEU A 365 20.42 26.97 16.49
CA LEU A 365 20.17 26.73 17.90
C LEU A 365 20.94 27.72 18.79
N LEU A 366 22.22 27.95 18.48
CA LEU A 366 23.11 28.77 19.31
C LEU A 366 23.10 30.26 18.96
N PHE A 367 23.01 30.64 17.68
CA PHE A 367 23.35 31.99 17.23
C PHE A 367 22.30 32.67 16.35
N ALA A 368 21.34 31.95 15.76
CA ALA A 368 20.33 32.58 14.90
C ALA A 368 19.23 33.26 15.72
N ASP A 369 18.56 34.22 15.11
CA ASP A 369 17.31 34.78 15.64
C ASP A 369 16.20 33.70 15.57
N PRO A 370 15.62 33.29 16.72
CA PRO A 370 14.57 32.28 16.74
C PRO A 370 13.35 32.65 15.88
N ASP A 371 12.99 33.93 15.86
CA ASP A 371 11.75 34.40 15.26
C ASP A 371 11.87 34.52 13.71
N SER A 372 13.10 34.44 13.17
CA SER A 372 13.39 34.56 11.74
C SER A 372 13.23 33.26 10.94
N GLY A 373 13.04 32.12 11.61
CA GLY A 373 13.07 30.78 10.99
C GLY A 373 11.99 30.58 9.92
N VAL A 374 10.73 30.69 10.32
CA VAL A 374 9.56 30.43 9.47
C VAL A 374 9.47 31.46 8.34
N ALA A 375 9.60 32.75 8.66
CA ALA A 375 9.55 33.82 7.67
C ALA A 375 10.66 33.68 6.61
N GLY A 376 11.88 33.29 7.01
CA GLY A 376 12.97 33.06 6.08
C GLY A 376 12.74 31.85 5.16
N VAL A 377 12.13 30.77 5.68
CA VAL A 377 11.75 29.61 4.85
C VAL A 377 10.63 29.98 3.88
N ALA A 378 9.59 30.69 4.35
CA ALA A 378 8.49 31.15 3.51
C ALA A 378 8.98 32.05 2.36
N ALA A 379 9.79 33.06 2.67
CA ALA A 379 10.38 33.93 1.67
C ALA A 379 11.25 33.16 0.65
N SER A 380 12.00 32.16 1.10
CA SER A 380 12.79 31.30 0.20
C SER A 380 11.90 30.43 -0.70
N CYS A 381 10.76 29.95 -0.21
CA CYS A 381 9.80 29.23 -1.03
C CYS A 381 9.16 30.15 -2.07
N ASP A 382 8.76 31.37 -1.68
CA ASP A 382 8.16 32.36 -2.57
C ASP A 382 9.13 32.78 -3.68
N GLU A 383 10.41 32.99 -3.35
CA GLU A 383 11.47 33.27 -4.30
C GLU A 383 11.63 32.12 -5.31
N VAL A 384 11.65 30.87 -4.86
CA VAL A 384 11.73 29.70 -5.74
C VAL A 384 10.52 29.63 -6.69
N VAL A 385 9.31 29.88 -6.20
CA VAL A 385 8.10 29.87 -7.04
C VAL A 385 8.15 31.00 -8.06
N ALA A 386 8.53 32.22 -7.63
CA ALA A 386 8.65 33.38 -8.51
C ALA A 386 9.70 33.16 -9.61
N ASP A 387 10.86 32.63 -9.26
CA ASP A 387 11.94 32.29 -10.19
C ASP A 387 11.48 31.27 -11.23
N VAL A 388 10.83 30.18 -10.78
CA VAL A 388 10.32 29.13 -11.67
C VAL A 388 9.26 29.69 -12.62
N HIS A 389 8.33 30.50 -12.13
CA HIS A 389 7.34 31.17 -13.00
C HIS A 389 8.02 32.11 -14.00
N ALA A 390 8.96 32.94 -13.56
CA ALA A 390 9.66 33.87 -14.43
C ALA A 390 10.48 33.15 -15.50
N GLU A 391 11.11 32.01 -15.17
CA GLU A 391 11.86 31.18 -16.12
C GLU A 391 10.93 30.52 -17.14
N LEU A 392 9.87 29.85 -16.68
CA LEU A 392 8.96 29.11 -17.57
C LEU A 392 8.16 30.04 -18.50
N ASN A 393 7.71 31.20 -18.02
CA ASN A 393 6.93 32.15 -18.82
C ASN A 393 7.74 32.86 -19.92
N ARG A 394 9.09 32.84 -19.82
CA ARG A 394 9.97 33.39 -20.86
C ARG A 394 10.23 32.42 -22.01
N LEU A 395 9.86 31.15 -21.84
CA LEU A 395 10.13 30.09 -22.80
C LEU A 395 8.87 29.74 -23.61
N PRO A 396 9.00 29.38 -24.89
CA PRO A 396 7.91 28.74 -25.63
C PRO A 396 7.44 27.46 -24.92
N PRO A 397 6.16 27.04 -25.03
CA PRO A 397 5.61 25.92 -24.26
C PRO A 397 6.42 24.62 -24.31
N GLN A 398 6.92 24.24 -25.49
CA GLN A 398 7.75 23.03 -25.65
C GLN A 398 9.10 23.15 -24.92
N ALA A 399 9.74 24.32 -24.97
CA ALA A 399 10.99 24.58 -24.28
C ALA A 399 10.79 24.65 -22.76
N ALA A 400 9.66 25.23 -22.31
CA ALA A 400 9.27 25.24 -20.91
C ALA A 400 9.09 23.81 -20.36
N LEU A 401 8.37 22.93 -21.09
CA LEU A 401 8.20 21.53 -20.71
C LEU A 401 9.53 20.77 -20.65
N ALA A 402 10.42 20.98 -21.62
CA ALA A 402 11.76 20.39 -21.62
C ALA A 402 12.61 20.84 -20.41
N ARG A 403 12.29 22.00 -19.82
CA ARG A 403 13.01 22.56 -18.68
C ARG A 403 12.57 22.01 -17.33
N VAL A 404 11.31 21.55 -17.21
CA VAL A 404 10.71 21.07 -15.94
C VAL A 404 11.55 20.02 -15.21
N PRO A 405 12.11 18.97 -15.88
CA PRO A 405 12.92 17.98 -15.17
C PRO A 405 14.14 18.59 -14.47
N GLY A 406 14.83 19.56 -15.10
CA GLY A 406 15.97 20.23 -14.49
C GLY A 406 15.58 21.05 -13.26
N LEU A 407 14.44 21.76 -13.34
CA LEU A 407 13.90 22.54 -12.23
C LEU A 407 13.54 21.65 -11.04
N ILE A 408 12.78 20.58 -11.29
CA ILE A 408 12.37 19.60 -10.27
C ILE A 408 13.57 18.90 -9.62
N GLY A 409 14.57 18.51 -10.40
CA GLY A 409 15.81 17.91 -9.87
C GLY A 409 16.58 18.85 -8.94
N SER A 410 16.48 20.17 -9.17
CA SER A 410 17.14 21.20 -8.35
C SER A 410 16.33 21.64 -7.12
N LEU A 411 15.05 21.28 -7.04
CA LEU A 411 14.15 21.72 -5.98
C LEU A 411 14.53 21.14 -4.62
N LEU A 412 14.70 19.82 -4.53
CA LEU A 412 15.02 19.16 -3.26
C LEU A 412 16.35 19.62 -2.64
N PRO A 413 17.46 19.77 -3.39
CA PRO A 413 18.69 20.37 -2.85
C PRO A 413 18.50 21.78 -2.28
N ARG A 414 17.67 22.62 -2.91
CA ARG A 414 17.36 23.97 -2.40
C ARG A 414 16.59 23.88 -1.08
N LEU A 415 15.55 23.05 -1.03
CA LEU A 415 14.74 22.83 0.18
C LEU A 415 15.56 22.23 1.34
N LEU A 416 16.44 21.26 1.06
CA LEU A 416 17.27 20.62 2.08
C LEU A 416 18.30 21.57 2.73
N ARG A 417 18.62 22.69 2.07
CA ARG A 417 19.50 23.72 2.65
C ARG A 417 18.78 24.66 3.60
N THR A 418 17.48 24.87 3.42
CA THR A 418 16.70 25.88 4.15
C THR A 418 15.83 25.26 5.25
N MET A 419 15.05 24.21 4.94
CA MET A 419 14.08 23.65 5.89
C MET A 419 14.69 22.77 6.99
N PRO A 420 15.53 21.74 6.71
CA PRO A 420 15.99 20.83 7.74
C PRO A 420 16.80 21.47 8.87
N PRO A 421 17.65 22.49 8.65
CA PRO A 421 18.29 23.21 9.75
C PRO A 421 17.31 23.89 10.70
N VAL A 422 16.21 24.45 10.19
CA VAL A 422 15.16 25.09 11.00
C VAL A 422 14.43 24.03 11.82
N MET A 423 13.88 23.00 11.17
CA MET A 423 13.18 21.90 11.84
C MET A 423 14.07 21.17 12.87
N GLY A 424 15.30 20.87 12.48
CA GLY A 424 16.28 20.21 13.34
C GLY A 424 16.63 21.05 14.57
N SER A 425 16.70 22.38 14.43
CA SER A 425 16.94 23.28 15.57
C SER A 425 15.74 23.34 16.52
N GLY A 426 14.50 23.34 16.01
CA GLY A 426 13.29 23.29 16.84
C GLY A 426 13.15 21.98 17.61
N TYR A 427 13.37 20.84 16.94
CA TYR A 427 13.35 19.53 17.61
C TYR A 427 14.45 19.42 18.68
N ALA A 428 15.68 19.86 18.36
CA ALA A 428 16.76 19.90 19.34
C ALA A 428 16.44 20.83 20.52
N ALA A 429 15.79 21.98 20.25
CA ALA A 429 15.38 22.91 21.28
C ALA A 429 14.32 22.32 22.22
N GLN A 430 13.33 21.59 21.67
CA GLN A 430 12.31 20.89 22.46
C GLN A 430 12.95 19.81 23.36
N MET A 431 13.87 19.02 22.82
CA MET A 431 14.61 18.02 23.59
C MET A 431 15.43 18.64 24.73
N LEU A 432 16.14 19.73 24.44
CA LEU A 432 16.95 20.44 25.44
C LEU A 432 16.08 21.12 26.49
N LEU A 433 14.94 21.68 26.10
CA LEU A 433 13.97 22.29 27.01
C LEU A 433 13.39 21.25 27.98
N GLY A 434 13.01 20.08 27.49
CA GLY A 434 12.59 18.95 28.34
C GLY A 434 13.66 18.52 29.33
N LYS A 435 14.93 18.41 28.87
CA LYS A 435 16.06 18.10 29.76
C LYS A 435 16.32 19.17 30.81
N LEU A 436 16.21 20.45 30.45
CA LEU A 436 16.40 21.58 31.36
C LEU A 436 15.31 21.66 32.42
N ALA A 437 14.06 21.39 32.04
CA ALA A 437 12.94 21.35 32.97
C ALA A 437 12.97 20.10 33.88
N GLY A 438 13.64 19.03 33.44
CA GLY A 438 13.81 17.79 34.20
C GLY A 438 12.47 17.11 34.53
N GLY A 439 12.42 16.33 35.61
CA GLY A 439 11.19 15.65 36.06
C GLY A 439 10.07 16.57 36.57
N ARG A 440 10.23 17.90 36.46
CA ARG A 440 9.20 18.91 36.79
C ARG A 440 8.33 19.29 35.59
N ALA A 441 8.73 18.87 34.39
CA ALA A 441 7.90 18.99 33.18
C ALA A 441 7.15 17.69 32.95
N THR A 442 5.89 17.79 32.53
CA THR A 442 5.13 16.62 32.06
C THR A 442 5.39 16.39 30.58
N PRO A 443 5.30 15.14 30.08
CA PRO A 443 5.28 14.88 28.64
C PRO A 443 4.19 15.68 27.90
N GLY A 444 3.06 15.94 28.57
CA GLY A 444 1.97 16.76 28.03
C GLY A 444 2.34 18.23 27.82
N ASP A 445 3.26 18.80 28.61
CA ASP A 445 3.73 20.18 28.41
C ASP A 445 4.57 20.31 27.14
N LEU A 446 5.44 19.32 26.87
CA LEU A 446 6.26 19.30 25.66
C LEU A 446 5.44 19.11 24.39
N ASP A 447 4.36 18.33 24.47
CA ASP A 447 3.40 18.15 23.39
C ASP A 447 2.55 19.41 23.17
N ALA A 448 2.10 20.06 24.25
CA ALA A 448 1.33 21.30 24.17
C ALA A 448 2.10 22.45 23.48
N ILE A 449 3.40 22.60 23.74
CA ILE A 449 4.20 23.65 23.08
C ILE A 449 4.46 23.40 21.58
N ALA A 450 4.19 22.18 21.09
CA ALA A 450 4.27 21.84 19.68
C ALA A 450 2.93 21.96 18.94
N ARG A 451 1.84 22.32 19.65
CA ARG A 451 0.49 22.52 19.09
C ARG A 451 0.07 23.99 19.14
N GLY A 452 -0.96 24.37 18.38
CA GLY A 452 -1.45 25.75 18.37
C GLY A 452 -0.39 26.76 17.89
N LEU A 453 0.46 26.33 16.95
CA LEU A 453 1.53 27.15 16.38
C LEU A 453 0.94 28.10 15.33
N HIS A 454 1.28 29.38 15.44
CA HIS A 454 0.90 30.39 14.45
C HIS A 454 1.74 30.27 13.18
N GLY A 455 1.15 30.59 12.02
CA GLY A 455 1.86 30.59 10.74
C GLY A 455 2.09 29.19 10.13
N ASN A 456 1.47 28.15 10.70
CA ASN A 456 1.41 26.84 10.06
C ASN A 456 0.43 26.90 8.87
N ALA A 457 0.96 26.81 7.64
CA ALA A 457 0.18 26.98 6.42
C ALA A 457 -1.01 26.01 6.30
N THR A 458 -0.87 24.77 6.76
CA THR A 458 -1.98 23.78 6.70
C THR A 458 -3.03 24.06 7.77
N THR A 459 -2.63 24.50 8.96
CA THR A 459 -3.58 24.92 10.01
C THR A 459 -4.36 26.14 9.56
N GLU A 460 -3.70 27.16 9.01
CA GLU A 460 -4.39 28.37 8.52
C GLU A 460 -5.34 28.06 7.36
N MET A 461 -4.99 27.11 6.50
CA MET A 461 -5.87 26.61 5.45
C MET A 461 -7.11 25.92 6.03
N ASP A 462 -6.96 25.03 7.00
CA ASP A 462 -8.09 24.34 7.65
C ASP A 462 -9.00 25.35 8.37
N LEU A 463 -8.41 26.38 8.98
CA LEU A 463 -9.18 27.45 9.59
C LEU A 463 -9.93 28.28 8.55
N ALA A 464 -9.32 28.56 7.39
CA ALA A 464 -9.99 29.26 6.29
C ALA A 464 -11.16 28.44 5.69
N VAL A 465 -11.09 27.11 5.70
CA VAL A 465 -12.24 26.25 5.36
C VAL A 465 -13.38 26.44 6.36
N GLY A 466 -13.08 26.56 7.65
CA GLY A 466 -14.07 26.92 8.67
C GLY A 466 -14.67 28.30 8.44
N ASP A 467 -13.86 29.29 8.06
CA ASP A 467 -14.33 30.63 7.75
C ASP A 467 -15.29 30.63 6.53
N LEU A 468 -15.02 29.81 5.50
CA LEU A 468 -15.94 29.62 4.38
C LEU A 468 -17.30 29.06 4.84
N ALA A 469 -17.28 28.13 5.79
CA ALA A 469 -18.52 27.60 6.37
C ALA A 469 -19.26 28.68 7.17
N ASP A 470 -18.57 29.56 7.89
CA ASP A 470 -19.19 30.67 8.62
C ASP A 470 -19.86 31.66 7.67
N VAL A 471 -19.16 32.07 6.60
CA VAL A 471 -19.74 32.94 5.56
C VAL A 471 -20.94 32.26 4.88
N ALA A 472 -20.86 30.96 4.60
CA ALA A 472 -21.97 30.22 4.01
C ALA A 472 -23.23 30.21 4.90
N ARG A 473 -23.11 30.33 6.24
CA ARG A 473 -24.27 30.38 7.15
C ARG A 473 -25.08 31.67 7.02
N HIS A 474 -24.52 32.74 6.46
CA HIS A 474 -25.25 33.98 6.22
C HIS A 474 -26.36 33.83 5.17
N SER A 475 -26.28 32.81 4.31
CA SER A 475 -27.31 32.46 3.33
C SER A 475 -27.80 31.01 3.53
N PRO A 476 -29.05 30.79 3.96
CA PRO A 476 -29.64 29.46 4.03
C PRO A 476 -29.63 28.72 2.68
N ALA A 477 -29.76 29.44 1.57
CA ALA A 477 -29.74 28.85 0.23
C ALA A 477 -28.35 28.32 -0.15
N VAL A 478 -27.29 29.08 0.16
CA VAL A 478 -25.90 28.64 -0.05
C VAL A 478 -25.59 27.43 0.82
N ALA A 479 -25.90 27.49 2.12
CA ALA A 479 -25.66 26.38 3.05
C ALA A 479 -26.38 25.09 2.60
N ALA A 480 -27.64 25.19 2.18
CA ALA A 480 -28.40 24.04 1.68
C ALA A 480 -27.76 23.41 0.44
N ARG A 481 -27.26 24.22 -0.51
CA ARG A 481 -26.59 23.72 -1.72
C ARG A 481 -25.26 23.03 -1.43
N LEU A 482 -24.50 23.51 -0.46
CA LEU A 482 -23.25 22.86 -0.03
C LEU A 482 -23.52 21.52 0.66
N GLN A 483 -24.59 21.39 1.44
CA GLN A 483 -24.89 20.18 2.20
C GLN A 483 -25.60 19.08 1.42
N THR A 484 -26.45 19.45 0.46
CA THR A 484 -27.36 18.51 -0.23
C THR A 484 -27.13 18.41 -1.73
N GLY A 485 -26.40 19.37 -2.32
CA GLY A 485 -26.06 19.36 -3.74
C GLY A 485 -24.96 18.34 -4.07
N ASP A 486 -24.85 18.01 -5.36
CA ASP A 486 -23.71 17.27 -5.87
C ASP A 486 -22.43 18.13 -5.70
N PRO A 487 -21.41 17.66 -4.93
CA PRO A 487 -20.20 18.42 -4.69
C PRO A 487 -19.48 18.88 -5.96
N ALA A 488 -19.59 18.13 -7.06
CA ALA A 488 -18.96 18.47 -8.33
C ALA A 488 -19.59 19.71 -8.98
N THR A 489 -20.87 19.99 -8.75
CA THR A 489 -21.62 21.07 -9.42
C THR A 489 -22.15 22.15 -8.47
N ALA A 490 -21.99 21.96 -7.15
CA ALA A 490 -22.50 22.84 -6.11
C ALA A 490 -22.10 24.31 -6.29
N ILE A 491 -20.81 24.60 -6.55
CA ILE A 491 -20.32 25.99 -6.67
C ILE A 491 -20.91 26.69 -7.90
N ALA A 492 -21.03 25.98 -9.02
CA ALA A 492 -21.64 26.54 -10.23
C ALA A 492 -23.12 26.90 -9.98
N ALA A 493 -23.84 26.07 -9.22
CA ALA A 493 -25.21 26.37 -8.82
C ALA A 493 -25.30 27.53 -7.82
N ILE A 494 -24.37 27.62 -6.86
CA ILE A 494 -24.32 28.68 -5.86
C ILE A 494 -24.10 30.05 -6.52
N ARG A 495 -23.24 30.16 -7.54
CA ARG A 495 -23.02 31.41 -8.28
C ARG A 495 -24.29 31.99 -8.93
N GLN A 496 -25.33 31.18 -9.12
CA GLN A 496 -26.62 31.62 -9.67
C GLN A 496 -27.60 32.09 -8.59
N LEU A 497 -27.27 31.96 -7.31
CA LEU A 497 -28.12 32.41 -6.21
C LEU A 497 -27.95 33.92 -5.97
N PRO A 498 -29.04 34.66 -5.74
CA PRO A 498 -29.02 36.12 -5.60
C PRO A 498 -28.26 36.63 -4.36
N ASP A 499 -28.14 35.80 -3.32
CA ASP A 499 -27.51 36.11 -2.03
C ASP A 499 -26.14 35.42 -1.84
N SER A 500 -25.55 34.91 -2.93
CA SER A 500 -24.26 34.17 -2.87
C SER A 500 -23.01 35.04 -2.90
N GLY A 501 -23.14 36.35 -3.14
CA GLY A 501 -22.01 37.24 -3.46
C GLY A 501 -20.89 37.23 -2.42
N GLU A 502 -21.24 37.28 -1.13
CA GLU A 502 -20.27 37.24 -0.03
C GLU A 502 -19.50 35.92 0.00
N PHE A 503 -20.23 34.79 -0.08
CA PHE A 503 -19.62 33.46 -0.10
C PHE A 503 -18.74 33.25 -1.32
N ILE A 504 -19.17 33.69 -2.51
CA ILE A 504 -18.39 33.54 -3.74
C ILE A 504 -17.10 34.36 -3.68
N ALA A 505 -17.14 35.57 -3.12
CA ALA A 505 -15.92 36.36 -2.92
C ALA A 505 -14.93 35.66 -1.97
N ALA A 506 -15.42 35.12 -0.85
CA ALA A 506 -14.60 34.36 0.09
C ALA A 506 -14.04 33.07 -0.55
N TRP A 507 -14.86 32.36 -1.32
CA TRP A 507 -14.50 31.15 -2.06
C TRP A 507 -13.40 31.42 -3.10
N ASP A 508 -13.54 32.47 -3.91
CA ASP A 508 -12.56 32.84 -4.93
C ASP A 508 -11.23 33.29 -4.30
N SER A 509 -11.29 34.00 -3.16
CA SER A 509 -10.09 34.33 -2.37
C SER A 509 -9.40 33.08 -1.82
N PHE A 510 -10.16 32.10 -1.31
CA PHE A 510 -9.61 30.83 -0.85
C PHE A 510 -8.92 30.07 -1.99
N LEU A 511 -9.54 29.98 -3.17
CA LEU A 511 -8.96 29.29 -4.31
C LEU A 511 -7.71 30.00 -4.87
N ALA A 512 -7.66 31.33 -4.80
CA ALA A 512 -6.46 32.08 -5.17
C ALA A 512 -5.26 31.68 -4.30
N GLN A 513 -5.48 31.54 -2.99
CA GLN A 513 -4.43 31.23 -2.02
C GLN A 513 -4.10 29.74 -1.90
N TYR A 514 -5.12 28.87 -1.88
CA TYR A 514 -4.99 27.44 -1.56
C TYR A 514 -5.44 26.51 -2.68
N GLY A 515 -5.99 27.03 -3.78
CA GLY A 515 -6.55 26.23 -4.86
C GLY A 515 -5.52 25.39 -5.63
N MET A 516 -4.22 25.57 -5.41
CA MET A 516 -3.16 24.69 -5.96
C MET A 516 -3.02 23.38 -5.18
N ARG A 517 -3.66 23.26 -4.02
CA ARG A 517 -3.67 22.07 -3.16
C ARG A 517 -4.81 21.13 -3.53
N GLY A 518 -4.81 19.95 -2.95
CA GLY A 518 -5.90 18.99 -3.07
C GLY A 518 -5.58 17.64 -2.43
N PRO A 519 -6.56 16.72 -2.38
CA PRO A 519 -6.31 15.36 -1.92
C PRO A 519 -5.22 14.71 -2.78
N SER A 520 -4.28 14.00 -2.14
CA SER A 520 -3.19 13.30 -2.83
C SER A 520 -2.34 14.20 -3.75
N GLU A 521 -2.14 15.47 -3.36
CA GLU A 521 -1.44 16.50 -4.16
C GLU A 521 0.01 16.14 -4.56
N ILE A 522 0.63 15.17 -3.89
CA ILE A 522 1.98 14.69 -4.21
C ILE A 522 2.02 14.10 -5.64
N ASP A 523 0.93 13.52 -6.12
CA ASP A 523 0.79 13.20 -7.53
C ASP A 523 0.33 14.44 -8.31
N ILE A 524 1.22 14.94 -9.16
CA ILE A 524 0.96 16.13 -9.97
C ILE A 524 -0.18 15.94 -10.97
N ALA A 525 -0.51 14.70 -11.33
CA ALA A 525 -1.58 14.40 -12.27
C ALA A 525 -2.98 14.41 -11.61
N ARG A 526 -3.06 14.56 -10.28
CA ARG A 526 -4.33 14.69 -9.56
C ARG A 526 -4.83 16.13 -9.66
N ALA A 527 -6.11 16.27 -9.97
CA ALA A 527 -6.77 17.58 -10.02
C ALA A 527 -6.61 18.34 -8.70
N ARG A 528 -6.35 19.64 -8.81
CA ARG A 528 -6.27 20.57 -7.68
C ARG A 528 -7.64 21.17 -7.39
N TRP A 529 -7.83 21.79 -6.23
CA TRP A 529 -9.11 22.41 -5.89
C TRP A 529 -9.55 23.52 -6.84
N ARG A 530 -8.61 24.19 -7.52
CA ARG A 530 -8.94 25.16 -8.58
C ARG A 530 -9.47 24.51 -9.86
N GLU A 531 -9.22 23.22 -10.06
CA GLU A 531 -9.64 22.44 -11.23
C GLU A 531 -10.91 21.64 -10.90
N GLU A 532 -10.92 20.97 -9.74
CA GLU A 532 -12.05 20.18 -9.24
C GLU A 532 -12.35 20.52 -7.78
N THR A 533 -13.51 21.12 -7.52
CA THR A 533 -13.87 21.67 -6.21
C THR A 533 -14.55 20.68 -5.26
N GLY A 534 -14.90 19.47 -5.72
CA GLY A 534 -15.80 18.57 -5.01
C GLY A 534 -15.36 18.20 -3.59
N SER A 535 -14.08 17.87 -3.40
CA SER A 535 -13.56 17.55 -2.06
C SER A 535 -13.56 18.76 -1.12
N LEU A 536 -13.26 19.96 -1.62
CA LEU A 536 -13.32 21.19 -0.84
C LEU A 536 -14.76 21.53 -0.43
N VAL A 537 -15.74 21.34 -1.33
CA VAL A 537 -17.16 21.48 -1.01
C VAL A 537 -17.57 20.55 0.13
N GLN A 538 -17.12 19.28 0.09
CA GLN A 538 -17.39 18.32 1.17
C GLN A 538 -16.76 18.74 2.50
N MET A 539 -15.55 19.30 2.50
CA MET A 539 -14.90 19.82 3.70
C MET A 539 -15.70 20.99 4.30
N VAL A 540 -16.10 21.98 3.49
CA VAL A 540 -16.93 23.11 3.93
C VAL A 540 -18.29 22.62 4.45
N ALA A 541 -18.93 21.68 3.74
CA ALA A 541 -20.20 21.08 4.16
C ALA A 541 -20.10 20.31 5.49
N GLY A 542 -18.96 19.65 5.74
CA GLY A 542 -18.65 19.03 7.03
C GLY A 542 -18.55 20.07 8.15
N SER A 543 -17.80 21.15 7.93
CA SER A 543 -17.66 22.26 8.89
C SER A 543 -18.98 22.99 9.17
N LEU A 544 -19.89 23.06 8.19
CA LEU A 544 -21.22 23.66 8.35
C LEU A 544 -22.10 22.96 9.40
N ARG A 545 -21.82 21.69 9.72
CA ARG A 545 -22.57 20.94 10.74
C ARG A 545 -22.21 21.37 12.18
N GLY A 546 -21.06 22.01 12.35
CA GLY A 546 -20.64 22.56 13.64
C GLY A 546 -21.22 23.94 13.94
N GLU A 547 -20.81 24.51 15.06
CA GLU A 547 -21.14 25.89 15.46
C GLU A 547 -20.25 26.92 14.72
N ALA A 548 -20.77 28.12 14.48
CA ALA A 548 -20.01 29.19 13.86
C ALA A 548 -18.83 29.62 14.76
N GLY A 549 -17.65 29.85 14.18
CA GLY A 549 -16.44 30.27 14.89
C GLY A 549 -15.73 29.16 15.71
N ALA A 550 -16.33 27.97 15.85
CA ALA A 550 -15.81 26.91 16.71
C ALA A 550 -14.38 26.46 16.37
N HIS A 551 -14.00 26.49 15.08
CA HIS A 551 -12.65 26.16 14.62
C HIS A 551 -11.60 27.19 15.09
N ARG A 552 -11.91 28.49 15.01
CA ARG A 552 -11.04 29.57 15.51
C ARG A 552 -10.93 29.53 17.03
N GLU A 553 -12.04 29.30 17.74
CA GLU A 553 -12.04 29.15 19.20
C GLU A 553 -11.23 27.93 19.66
N HIS A 554 -11.35 26.80 18.95
CA HIS A 554 -10.54 25.62 19.22
C HIS A 554 -9.05 25.92 19.04
N HIS A 555 -8.67 26.58 17.95
CA HIS A 555 -7.28 26.97 17.73
C HIS A 555 -6.77 27.95 18.79
N ALA A 556 -7.57 28.95 19.18
CA ALA A 556 -7.23 29.89 20.25
C ALA A 556 -7.00 29.18 21.60
N ARG A 557 -7.81 28.18 21.94
CA ARG A 557 -7.60 27.34 23.13
C ARG A 557 -6.27 26.57 23.06
N MET A 558 -5.91 26.05 21.90
CA MET A 558 -4.64 25.34 21.70
C MET A 558 -3.44 26.29 21.81
N ALA A 559 -3.55 27.51 21.28
CA ALA A 559 -2.53 28.55 21.42
C ALA A 559 -2.36 28.98 22.89
N ALA A 560 -3.45 29.21 23.62
CA ALA A 560 -3.40 29.52 25.05
C ALA A 560 -2.79 28.37 25.88
N ALA A 561 -3.10 27.12 25.54
CA ALA A 561 -2.48 25.95 26.17
C ALA A 561 -0.98 25.85 25.89
N ASN A 562 -0.54 26.18 24.66
CA ASN A 562 0.87 26.30 24.30
C ASN A 562 1.57 27.37 25.15
N GLU A 563 0.96 28.55 25.29
CA GLU A 563 1.49 29.63 26.13
C GLU A 563 1.69 29.21 27.58
N ALA A 564 0.64 28.68 28.20
CA ALA A 564 0.69 28.22 29.58
C ALA A 564 1.71 27.08 29.79
N ALA A 565 1.82 26.14 28.85
CA ALA A 565 2.82 25.07 28.90
C ALA A 565 4.25 25.62 28.77
N GLY A 566 4.46 26.58 27.89
CA GLY A 566 5.75 27.27 27.73
C GLY A 566 6.19 27.98 29.01
N GLU A 567 5.27 28.67 29.70
CA GLU A 567 5.55 29.31 30.99
C GLU A 567 5.96 28.30 32.06
N ARG A 568 5.23 27.19 32.18
CA ARG A 568 5.56 26.10 33.11
C ARG A 568 6.95 25.52 32.83
N LEU A 569 7.28 25.25 31.58
CA LEU A 569 8.60 24.72 31.18
C LEU A 569 9.74 25.69 31.50
N VAL A 570 9.55 26.99 31.22
CA VAL A 570 10.54 28.03 31.54
C VAL A 570 10.71 28.21 33.05
N ALA A 571 9.61 28.15 33.81
CA ALA A 571 9.64 28.20 35.27
C ALA A 571 10.38 27.00 35.86
N ALA A 572 10.05 25.78 35.40
CA ALA A 572 10.69 24.53 35.81
C ALA A 572 12.19 24.52 35.51
N ALA A 573 12.60 24.97 34.32
CA ALA A 573 14.01 25.07 33.93
C ALA A 573 14.81 26.07 34.77
N GLY A 574 14.14 27.08 35.35
CA GLY A 574 14.76 28.11 36.18
C GLY A 574 15.10 27.69 37.62
N HIS A 575 14.84 26.43 38.01
CA HIS A 575 15.04 25.96 39.38
C HIS A 575 16.51 25.54 39.67
N GLY A 576 17.04 25.89 40.85
CA GLY A 576 18.37 25.47 41.34
C GLY A 576 19.54 26.38 40.95
N LEU A 577 20.79 25.90 41.14
CA LEU A 577 22.01 26.64 40.78
C LEU A 577 22.01 27.02 39.28
N PHE A 578 22.38 28.28 39.00
CA PHE A 578 22.33 28.94 37.69
C PHE A 578 20.91 29.16 37.11
N GLY A 579 19.86 29.16 37.94
CA GLY A 579 18.46 29.31 37.51
C GLY A 579 18.16 30.51 36.60
N GLY A 580 18.78 31.66 36.84
CA GLY A 580 18.62 32.85 35.98
C GLY A 580 19.15 32.64 34.56
N LEU A 581 20.30 31.97 34.41
CA LEU A 581 20.90 31.65 33.11
C LEU A 581 20.10 30.56 32.39
N LYS A 582 19.68 29.52 33.12
CA LYS A 582 18.83 28.44 32.59
C LYS A 582 17.47 28.96 32.11
N ARG A 583 16.87 29.92 32.83
CA ARG A 583 15.62 30.58 32.41
C ARG A 583 15.79 31.35 31.10
N ARG A 584 16.90 32.09 30.93
CA ARG A 584 17.21 32.78 29.66
C ARG A 584 17.37 31.80 28.51
N LEU A 585 18.10 30.71 28.74
CA LEU A 585 18.26 29.64 27.76
C LEU A 585 16.91 28.99 27.42
N ALA A 586 16.10 28.63 28.41
CA ALA A 586 14.78 28.03 28.22
C ALA A 586 13.83 28.93 27.42
N LYS A 587 13.81 30.24 27.68
CA LYS A 587 13.03 31.20 26.88
C LYS A 587 13.47 31.21 25.41
N ARG A 588 14.77 31.18 25.15
CA ARG A 588 15.30 31.10 23.79
C ARG A 588 14.91 29.79 23.12
N LEU A 589 15.06 28.65 23.81
CA LEU A 589 14.68 27.35 23.27
C LEU A 589 13.18 27.27 22.97
N LEU A 590 12.33 27.82 23.84
CA LEU A 590 10.88 27.88 23.60
C LEU A 590 10.53 28.66 22.33
N ARG A 591 11.19 29.79 22.07
CA ARG A 591 11.02 30.55 20.82
C ARG A 591 11.55 29.85 19.58
N LEU A 592 12.45 28.88 19.73
CA LEU A 592 12.93 28.05 18.60
C LEU A 592 12.01 26.86 18.32
N VAL A 593 11.26 26.41 19.33
CA VAL A 593 10.26 25.35 19.17
C VAL A 593 9.00 25.88 18.51
N ARG A 594 8.58 27.08 18.92
CA ARG A 594 7.53 27.84 18.25
C ARG A 594 8.01 28.35 16.90
#